data_AF-A0A916EDT3-F1
#
_entry.id   AF-A0A916EDT3-F1
#
_cell.length_a   1.000
_cell.length_b   1.000
_cell.length_c   1.000
_cell.angle_alpha   90.00
_cell.angle_beta   90.00
_cell.angle_gamma   90.00
#
_symmetry.space_group_name_H-M   'P 1'
#
loop_
_entity.id
_entity.type
_entity.pdbx_description
1 polymer ?
#
loop_
_entity_poly.entity_id
_entity_poly.type
_entity_poly.pdbx_seq_one_letter_code
_entity_poly.pdbx_strand_id
1 'polypeptide(L)'
;MTYRHTQKNVKENMDFLEWIDFSQFDLIKYTGKEGSFSTIYSALWMEGPFWNWDEAAGIWSCGGLTKVILKRSNDSRELSDQFIK
;
A
#
# COMPACT_ATOMS: atom_id res chain seq x y z
N MET A 1 7.45 9.61 -19.71
CA MET A 1 6.67 8.72 -20.60
C MET A 1 5.46 8.24 -19.82
N THR A 2 4.28 8.65 -20.28
CA THR A 2 3.00 8.62 -19.57
C THR A 2 2.33 7.26 -19.76
N TYR A 3 2.21 6.46 -18.70
CA TYR A 3 1.54 5.14 -18.68
C TYR A 3 0.01 5.25 -18.75
N ARG A 4 -0.52 5.98 -19.74
CA ARG A 4 -1.93 6.39 -19.83
C ARG A 4 -2.81 5.48 -20.68
N HIS A 5 -2.52 4.17 -20.80
CA HIS A 5 -3.40 3.25 -21.52
C HIS A 5 -3.15 1.80 -21.11
N THR A 6 -4.10 1.20 -20.37
CA THR A 6 -4.80 -0.07 -20.69
C THR A 6 -5.52 -0.59 -19.44
N GLN A 7 -6.67 -0.04 -19.08
CA GLN A 7 -7.58 -0.68 -18.13
C GLN A 7 -9.02 -0.36 -18.51
N LYS A 8 -9.47 -0.93 -19.64
CA LYS A 8 -10.86 -0.89 -20.06
C LYS A 8 -11.43 -2.29 -19.83
N ASN A 9 -12.33 -2.40 -18.84
CA ASN A 9 -13.10 -3.58 -18.43
C ASN A 9 -12.38 -4.61 -17.56
N VAL A 10 -12.46 -4.48 -16.24
CA VAL A 10 -12.45 -5.63 -15.32
C VAL A 10 -13.57 -5.42 -14.30
N LYS A 11 -14.41 -6.43 -14.13
CA LYS A 11 -15.70 -6.38 -13.43
C LYS A 11 -15.65 -6.87 -11.99
N GLU A 12 -14.46 -7.04 -11.41
CA GLU A 12 -14.30 -7.52 -10.04
C GLU A 12 -13.20 -6.73 -9.33
N ASN A 13 -13.47 -6.32 -8.10
CA ASN A 13 -12.66 -5.43 -7.25
C ASN A 13 -11.30 -6.03 -6.80
N MET A 14 -10.67 -6.92 -7.58
CA MET A 14 -9.56 -7.75 -7.11
C MET A 14 -8.38 -7.96 -8.08
N ASP A 15 -8.23 -7.18 -9.15
CA ASP A 15 -7.12 -7.40 -10.12
C ASP A 15 -6.31 -6.14 -10.48
N PHE A 16 -6.28 -5.11 -9.63
CA PHE A 16 -5.36 -3.99 -9.82
C PHE A 16 -4.38 -3.86 -8.66
N LEU A 17 -3.08 -3.78 -9.01
CA LEU A 17 -2.05 -3.39 -8.07
C LEU A 17 -2.11 -1.87 -7.89
N GLU A 18 -2.46 -1.43 -6.69
CA GLU A 18 -2.44 -0.02 -6.34
C GLU A 18 -1.03 0.39 -5.86
N TRP A 19 -0.54 1.51 -6.38
CA TRP A 19 0.68 2.15 -5.88
C TRP A 19 0.31 3.13 -4.78
N ILE A 20 0.78 2.85 -3.56
CA ILE A 20 0.52 3.65 -2.37
C ILE A 20 1.81 4.33 -1.95
N ASP A 21 1.76 5.64 -1.69
CA ASP A 21 2.90 6.35 -1.15
C ASP A 21 3.17 5.91 0.30
N PHE A 22 4.46 5.69 0.63
CA PHE A 22 4.85 5.21 1.95
C PHE A 22 4.44 6.16 3.09
N SER A 23 4.29 7.45 2.81
CA SER A 23 3.85 8.47 3.78
C SER A 23 2.41 8.29 4.27
N GLN A 24 1.60 7.46 3.60
CA GLN A 24 0.24 7.14 4.08
C GLN A 24 0.21 6.13 5.23
N PHE A 25 1.35 5.54 5.57
CA PHE A 25 1.47 4.56 6.64
C PHE A 25 2.02 5.21 7.92
N ASP A 26 1.27 5.05 9.00
CA ASP A 26 1.62 5.51 10.34
C ASP A 26 1.96 4.34 11.27
N LEU A 27 2.60 4.67 12.39
CA LEU A 27 2.91 3.72 13.48
C LEU A 27 3.61 2.45 12.98
N ILE A 28 4.53 2.60 12.03
CA ILE A 28 5.31 1.51 11.46
C ILE A 28 6.20 0.90 12.55
N LYS A 29 6.03 -0.40 12.79
CA LYS A 29 6.77 -1.15 13.82
C LYS A 29 7.33 -2.43 13.24
N TYR A 30 8.60 -2.69 13.54
CA TYR A 30 9.19 -3.98 13.21
C TYR A 30 8.51 -5.10 14.01
N THR A 31 8.14 -6.17 13.33
CA THR A 31 7.40 -7.28 13.97
C THR A 31 8.31 -8.31 14.63
N GLY A 32 9.63 -8.17 14.53
CA GLY A 32 10.59 -9.20 14.97
C GLY A 32 10.65 -10.40 14.03
N LYS A 33 9.92 -10.39 12.91
CA LYS A 33 9.86 -11.48 11.95
C LYS A 33 10.68 -11.15 10.71
N GLU A 34 11.53 -12.09 10.35
CA GLU A 34 12.29 -12.10 9.11
C GLU A 34 11.79 -13.27 8.25
N GLY A 35 11.50 -12.99 6.99
CA GLY A 35 11.41 -14.00 5.94
C GLY A 35 12.77 -14.19 5.28
N SER A 36 12.91 -15.24 4.47
CA SER A 36 14.18 -15.64 3.85
C SER A 36 14.93 -14.51 3.12
N PHE A 37 14.19 -13.52 2.57
CA PHE A 37 14.74 -12.35 1.88
C PHE A 37 13.97 -11.07 2.23
N SER A 38 13.36 -11.00 3.41
CA SER A 38 12.51 -9.84 3.72
C SER A 38 12.34 -9.59 5.21
N THR A 39 12.28 -8.33 5.59
CA THR A 39 11.90 -7.90 6.93
C THR A 39 10.42 -7.52 6.97
N ILE A 40 9.70 -7.97 8.00
CA ILE A 40 8.25 -7.75 8.13
C ILE A 40 7.96 -6.65 9.17
N TYR A 41 7.18 -5.67 8.78
CA TYR A 41 6.71 -4.57 9.61
C TYR A 41 5.18 -4.58 9.69
N SER A 42 4.63 -4.03 10.77
CA SER A 42 3.20 -3.71 10.87
C SER A 42 3.03 -2.20 10.80
N ALA A 43 1.98 -1.72 10.16
CA ALA A 43 1.66 -0.31 10.10
C ALA A 43 0.15 -0.09 10.15
N LEU A 44 -0.25 1.16 10.39
CA LEU A 44 -1.61 1.63 10.17
C LEU A 44 -1.66 2.39 8.86
N TRP A 45 -2.57 2.02 7.97
CA TRP A 45 -2.89 2.78 6.78
C TRP A 45 -4.09 3.66 7.12
N MET A 46 -3.88 4.98 7.18
CA MET A 46 -4.89 5.92 7.68
C MET A 46 -6.11 6.02 6.75
N GLU A 47 -5.86 6.03 5.44
CA GLU A 47 -6.91 6.09 4.42
C GLU A 47 -7.53 4.71 4.18
N GLY A 48 -6.73 3.65 4.26
CA GLY A 48 -7.16 2.28 3.99
C GLY A 48 -7.41 2.04 2.49
N PRO A 49 -7.71 0.79 2.12
CA PRO A 49 -7.95 0.45 0.72
C PRO A 49 -9.21 1.15 0.20
N PHE A 50 -9.18 1.55 -1.07
CA PHE A 50 -10.37 2.02 -1.77
C PHE A 50 -11.31 0.84 -2.04
N TRP A 51 -12.57 0.96 -1.63
CA TRP A 51 -13.56 -0.10 -1.82
C TRP A 51 -14.48 0.19 -3.01
N ASN A 52 -15.17 1.33 -3.00
CA ASN A 52 -16.14 1.69 -4.03
C ASN A 52 -16.20 3.21 -4.25
N TRP A 53 -16.68 3.63 -5.42
CA TRP A 53 -17.08 5.01 -5.67
C TRP A 53 -18.48 5.27 -5.10
N ASP A 54 -18.61 6.28 -4.23
CA ASP A 54 -19.92 6.74 -3.78
C ASP A 54 -20.45 7.78 -4.77
N GLU A 55 -21.40 7.38 -5.62
CA GLU A 55 -22.01 8.26 -6.62
C GLU A 55 -22.78 9.44 -6.01
N ALA A 56 -23.32 9.29 -4.80
CA ALA A 56 -24.13 10.33 -4.15
C ALA A 56 -23.25 11.40 -3.51
N ALA A 57 -22.14 10.99 -2.90
CA ALA A 57 -21.18 11.91 -2.28
C ALA A 57 -20.10 12.42 -3.27
N GLY A 58 -19.94 11.77 -4.42
CA GLY A 58 -18.91 12.12 -5.41
C GLY A 58 -17.49 11.91 -4.89
N ILE A 59 -17.31 10.99 -3.93
CA ILE A 59 -16.04 10.67 -3.30
C ILE A 59 -15.82 9.16 -3.32
N TRP A 60 -14.55 8.74 -3.29
CA TRP A 60 -14.22 7.34 -3.07
C TRP A 60 -14.45 6.98 -1.59
N SER A 61 -15.12 5.85 -1.35
CA SER A 61 -15.24 5.27 -0.02
C SER A 61 -13.97 4.48 0.31
N CYS A 62 -13.13 5.07 1.15
CA CYS A 62 -11.95 4.39 1.67
C CYS A 62 -12.33 3.54 2.89
N GLY A 63 -11.60 2.45 3.12
CA GLY A 63 -11.81 1.58 4.28
C GLY A 63 -11.55 2.24 5.64
N GLY A 64 -10.86 3.38 5.63
CA GLY A 64 -10.41 4.06 6.83
C GLY A 64 -9.23 3.34 7.49
N LEU A 65 -9.01 3.65 8.77
CA LEU A 65 -7.86 3.15 9.53
C LEU A 65 -7.74 1.63 9.47
N THR A 66 -6.77 1.14 8.72
CA THR A 66 -6.57 -0.29 8.45
C THR A 66 -5.21 -0.74 8.94
N LYS A 67 -5.17 -1.79 9.76
CA LYS A 67 -3.90 -2.40 10.16
C LYS A 67 -3.38 -3.28 9.03
N VAL A 68 -2.18 -2.99 8.55
CA VAL A 68 -1.55 -3.69 7.43
C VAL A 68 -0.20 -4.30 7.82
N ILE A 69 0.28 -5.22 6.99
CA ILE A 69 1.60 -5.81 7.08
C ILE A 69 2.42 -5.30 5.90
N LEU A 70 3.56 -4.68 6.18
CA LEU A 70 4.51 -4.22 5.17
C LEU A 70 5.66 -5.23 5.10
N LYS A 71 5.95 -5.72 3.89
CA LYS A 71 7.07 -6.64 3.63
C LYS A 71 8.14 -5.88 2.85
N ARG A 72 9.30 -5.68 3.46
CA ARG A 72 10.47 -5.08 2.81
C ARG A 72 11.34 -6.18 2.22
N SER A 73 11.62 -6.16 0.90
CA SER A 73 12.58 -7.10 0.30
C SER A 73 14.02 -6.67 0.55
N ASN A 74 14.87 -7.62 0.96
CA ASN A 74 16.28 -7.40 1.29
C ASN A 74 17.19 -7.35 0.04
N ASP A 75 16.63 -7.57 -1.17
CA ASP A 75 17.40 -7.58 -2.42
C ASP A 75 17.81 -6.17 -2.91
N SER A 76 17.31 -5.11 -2.28
CA SER A 76 17.72 -3.73 -2.61
C SER A 76 18.99 -3.34 -1.84
N ARG A 77 20.15 -3.67 -2.40
CA ARG A 77 21.45 -3.37 -1.75
C ARG A 77 21.77 -1.89 -1.56
N GLU A 78 21.01 -0.92 -2.08
CA GLU A 78 21.34 0.52 -1.86
C GLU A 78 20.14 1.50 -1.93
N LEU A 79 19.12 1.36 -1.08
CA LEU A 79 18.14 2.47 -0.89
C LEU A 79 17.76 2.72 0.58
N SER A 80 18.50 2.18 1.55
CA SER A 80 17.90 1.86 2.85
C SER A 80 17.82 2.97 3.90
N ASP A 81 18.54 4.07 3.77
CA ASP A 81 18.76 4.95 4.92
C ASP A 81 17.92 6.24 4.90
N GLN A 82 17.25 6.55 3.78
CA GLN A 82 16.45 7.79 3.65
C GLN A 82 14.97 7.60 4.02
N PHE A 83 14.48 6.36 4.08
CA PHE A 83 13.06 6.06 4.28
C PHE A 83 12.71 5.54 5.69
N ILE A 84 13.70 5.47 6.58
CA ILE A 84 13.51 5.19 8.01
C ILE A 84 13.90 6.47 8.75
N LYS A 85 12.93 7.34 9.04
CA LYS A 85 13.12 8.48 9.94
C LYS A 85 12.09 8.43 11.05
#